data_AF-A0A923T817-F1
#
_entry.id   AF-A0A923T817-F1
#
_cell.length_a   1.000
_cell.length_b   1.000
_cell.length_c   1.000
_cell.angle_alpha   90.00
_cell.angle_beta   90.00
_cell.angle_gamma   90.00
#
_symmetry.space_group_name_H-M   'P 1'
#
loop_
_entity.id
_entity.type
_entity.pdbx_description
1 polymer ?
#
loop_
_entity_poly.entity_id
_entity_poly.type
_entity_poly.pdbx_seq_one_letter_code
_entity_poly.pdbx_strand_id
1 'polypeptide(L)'
;MKILTLLIASLGFLASCGPAGPSQRTEEEIWKLGWRMIESSIEENFVLADKQFDSLRNISPQLDLQYLVVGLKVKNKLGKSGEIATLLNAQEEAALQEICAKQFSPELPSCASTPAPAVENQELQAELIRMYVADQAARGNIVQDIIEKYQIDPASVTPGVGVTVDEQNRNRLKEIFQQHGFPTKQLVGRDAMQGVFLMIQHSDEDKEWQQAQLSNVESAVKNGDMDGQSFAYLYDRIKMNNGENQLYGTQFSKVDPVNKTVELAKTDDVENLDKRRREIGMMPIEMYKRLVLQDL
;
A
#
# COMPACT_ATOMS: atom_id res chain seq x y z
N MET A 1 -37.93 -66.75 -41.37
CA MET A 1 -37.91 -66.63 -39.89
C MET A 1 -37.11 -65.38 -39.54
N LYS A 2 -37.80 -64.37 -38.96
CA LYS A 2 -37.35 -63.16 -38.21
C LYS A 2 -35.95 -62.56 -38.51
N ILE A 3 -35.90 -61.39 -39.18
CA ILE A 3 -35.75 -60.01 -38.60
C ILE A 3 -34.34 -59.76 -38.04
N LEU A 4 -33.61 -58.78 -38.61
CA LEU A 4 -33.24 -57.55 -37.88
C LEU A 4 -32.66 -56.47 -38.81
N THR A 5 -33.41 -55.39 -38.95
CA THR A 5 -33.05 -54.11 -39.54
C THR A 5 -32.03 -53.40 -38.65
N LEU A 6 -30.92 -52.89 -39.20
CA LEU A 6 -30.08 -51.90 -38.52
C LEU A 6 -30.08 -50.61 -39.36
N LEU A 7 -30.79 -49.60 -38.87
CA LEU A 7 -30.71 -48.22 -39.37
C LEU A 7 -29.35 -47.63 -38.96
N ILE A 8 -28.63 -47.07 -39.92
CA ILE A 8 -27.46 -46.24 -39.70
C ILE A 8 -27.96 -44.84 -39.36
N ALA A 9 -27.85 -44.42 -38.10
CA ALA A 9 -28.06 -43.05 -37.68
C ALA A 9 -26.70 -42.36 -37.52
N SER A 10 -26.31 -41.57 -38.51
CA SER A 10 -25.18 -40.64 -38.43
C SER A 10 -25.55 -39.47 -37.52
N LEU A 11 -25.11 -39.51 -36.26
CA LEU A 11 -25.21 -38.36 -35.35
C LEU A 11 -24.12 -37.34 -35.71
N GLY A 12 -24.50 -36.31 -36.46
CA GLY A 12 -23.69 -35.10 -36.59
C GLY A 12 -23.73 -34.34 -35.26
N PHE A 13 -22.60 -34.25 -34.57
CA PHE A 13 -22.43 -33.30 -33.48
C PHE A 13 -22.41 -31.88 -34.07
N LEU A 14 -23.56 -31.20 -34.02
CA LEU A 14 -23.63 -29.76 -34.18
C LEU A 14 -23.06 -29.15 -32.90
N ALA A 15 -21.81 -28.68 -32.95
CA ALA A 15 -21.26 -27.80 -31.95
C ALA A 15 -22.07 -26.48 -31.99
N SER A 16 -23.01 -26.35 -31.07
CA SER A 16 -23.71 -25.09 -30.83
C SER A 16 -22.72 -24.14 -30.15
N CYS A 17 -22.16 -23.21 -30.93
CA CYS A 17 -21.52 -22.03 -30.37
C CYS A 17 -22.61 -21.14 -29.76
N GLY A 18 -22.88 -21.32 -28.47
CA GLY A 18 -23.56 -20.29 -27.69
C GLY A 18 -22.69 -19.03 -27.64
N PRO A 19 -23.27 -17.82 -27.67
CA PRO A 19 -22.49 -16.60 -27.50
C PRO A 19 -21.81 -16.66 -26.13
N ALA A 20 -20.47 -16.61 -26.12
CA ALA A 20 -19.73 -16.36 -24.90
C ALA A 20 -20.23 -15.03 -24.35
N GLY A 21 -20.88 -15.05 -23.18
CA GLY A 21 -21.16 -13.83 -22.43
C GLY A 21 -19.86 -13.05 -22.21
N PRO A 22 -19.93 -11.73 -21.96
CA PRO A 22 -18.73 -10.92 -21.75
C PRO A 22 -17.84 -11.61 -20.70
N SER A 23 -16.62 -11.99 -21.09
CA SER A 23 -15.69 -12.68 -20.19
C SER A 23 -15.48 -11.80 -18.96
N GLN A 24 -16.02 -12.21 -17.82
CA GLN A 24 -15.80 -11.53 -16.56
C GLN A 24 -14.30 -11.55 -16.29
N ARG A 25 -13.67 -10.36 -16.24
CA ARG A 25 -12.23 -10.24 -15.99
C ARG A 25 -11.89 -10.88 -14.65
N THR A 26 -10.74 -11.53 -14.57
CA THR A 26 -10.29 -12.14 -13.31
C THR A 26 -9.90 -11.04 -12.31
N GLU A 27 -9.96 -11.34 -11.01
CA GLU A 27 -9.47 -10.44 -9.96
C GLU A 27 -8.00 -10.04 -10.18
N GLU A 28 -7.20 -10.93 -10.78
CA GLU A 28 -5.81 -10.66 -11.13
C GLU A 28 -5.69 -9.60 -12.25
N GLU A 29 -6.55 -9.66 -13.27
CA GLU A 29 -6.58 -8.67 -14.34
C GLU A 29 -7.00 -7.28 -13.82
N ILE A 30 -7.98 -7.23 -12.90
CA ILE A 30 -8.42 -6.00 -12.25
C ILE A 30 -7.29 -5.42 -11.40
N TRP A 31 -6.66 -6.24 -10.55
CA TRP A 31 -5.51 -5.84 -9.73
C TRP A 31 -4.36 -5.30 -10.58
N LYS A 32 -3.96 -6.02 -11.65
CA LYS A 32 -2.91 -5.57 -12.58
C LYS A 32 -3.28 -4.27 -13.30
N LEU A 33 -4.55 -4.06 -13.66
CA LEU A 33 -4.98 -2.79 -14.25
C LEU A 33 -4.96 -1.65 -13.23
N GLY A 34 -5.36 -1.91 -11.98
CA GLY A 34 -5.28 -0.96 -10.86
C GLY A 34 -3.86 -0.45 -10.66
N TRP A 35 -2.90 -1.37 -10.59
CA TRP A 35 -1.49 -1.01 -10.43
C TRP A 35 -0.88 -0.33 -11.65
N ARG A 36 -1.26 -0.71 -12.88
CA ARG A 36 -0.84 0.03 -14.09
C ARG A 36 -1.35 1.48 -14.11
N MET A 37 -2.56 1.71 -13.59
CA MET A 37 -3.11 3.06 -13.42
C MET A 37 -2.28 3.87 -12.43
N ILE A 38 -1.91 3.27 -11.29
CA ILE A 38 -1.02 3.90 -10.31
C ILE A 38 0.35 4.19 -10.93
N GLU A 39 0.95 3.22 -11.64
CA GLU A 39 2.23 3.40 -12.35
C GLU A 39 2.18 4.58 -13.33
N SER A 40 1.13 4.64 -14.16
CA SER A 40 0.94 5.75 -15.11
C SER A 40 0.75 7.10 -14.41
N SER A 41 0.17 7.11 -13.21
CA SER A 41 0.07 8.32 -12.38
C SER A 41 1.41 8.74 -11.78
N ILE A 42 2.26 7.78 -11.39
CA ILE A 42 3.62 8.05 -10.88
C ILE A 42 4.50 8.62 -12.00
N GLU A 43 4.37 8.09 -13.22
CA GLU A 43 5.06 8.59 -14.42
C GLU A 43 4.45 9.89 -14.99
N GLU A 44 3.53 10.53 -14.27
CA GLU A 44 2.80 11.74 -14.67
C GLU A 44 2.03 11.65 -16.01
N ASN A 45 1.79 10.43 -16.51
CA ASN A 45 0.95 10.17 -17.67
C ASN A 45 -0.53 10.16 -17.29
N PHE A 46 -1.02 11.29 -16.80
CA PHE A 46 -2.38 11.43 -16.25
C PHE A 46 -3.48 11.11 -17.27
N VAL A 47 -3.25 11.35 -18.57
CA VAL A 47 -4.21 11.02 -19.64
C VAL A 47 -4.37 9.49 -19.78
N LEU A 48 -3.28 8.74 -19.70
CA LEU A 48 -3.35 7.26 -19.73
C LEU A 48 -3.95 6.73 -18.43
N ALA A 49 -3.51 7.26 -17.28
CA ALA A 49 -4.02 6.86 -15.98
C ALA A 49 -5.53 7.08 -15.86
N ASP A 50 -6.06 8.18 -16.40
CA ASP A 50 -7.50 8.48 -16.42
C ASP A 50 -8.30 7.47 -17.25
N LYS A 51 -7.80 7.11 -18.44
CA LYS A 51 -8.40 6.06 -19.27
C LYS A 51 -8.39 4.69 -18.58
N GLN A 52 -7.31 4.36 -17.89
CA GLN A 52 -7.21 3.12 -17.12
C GLN A 52 -8.16 3.13 -15.92
N PHE A 53 -8.31 4.27 -15.25
CA PHE A 53 -9.26 4.44 -14.16
C PHE A 53 -10.72 4.31 -14.62
N ASP A 54 -11.10 4.92 -15.74
CA ASP A 54 -12.42 4.74 -16.34
C ASP A 54 -12.67 3.28 -16.73
N SER A 55 -11.63 2.61 -17.27
CA SER A 55 -11.69 1.18 -17.58
C SER A 55 -11.91 0.32 -16.32
N LEU A 56 -11.19 0.62 -15.23
CA LEU A 56 -11.34 -0.06 -13.94
C LEU A 56 -12.76 0.06 -13.40
N ARG A 57 -13.32 1.27 -13.41
CA ARG A 57 -14.69 1.53 -12.96
C ARG A 57 -15.75 0.80 -13.78
N ASN A 58 -15.50 0.62 -15.08
CA ASN A 58 -16.42 -0.08 -15.96
C ASN A 58 -16.42 -1.60 -15.72
N ILE A 59 -15.30 -2.18 -15.27
CA ILE A 59 -15.16 -3.63 -15.10
C ILE A 59 -15.31 -4.09 -13.64
N SER A 60 -15.16 -3.20 -12.66
CA SER A 60 -15.28 -3.50 -11.24
C SER A 60 -16.30 -2.58 -10.57
N PRO A 61 -17.45 -3.10 -10.12
CA PRO A 61 -18.48 -2.28 -9.46
C PRO A 61 -18.02 -1.76 -8.08
N GLN A 62 -17.13 -2.50 -7.42
CA GLN A 62 -16.48 -2.09 -6.18
C GLN A 62 -14.98 -2.02 -6.44
N LEU A 63 -14.40 -0.82 -6.30
CA LEU A 63 -12.95 -0.64 -6.43
C LEU A 63 -12.32 -0.64 -5.05
N ASP A 64 -11.11 -1.21 -4.99
CA ASP A 64 -10.22 -0.97 -3.86
C ASP A 64 -10.04 0.55 -3.69
N LEU A 65 -10.12 1.00 -2.43
CA LEU A 65 -10.01 2.40 -2.06
C LEU A 65 -8.72 3.03 -2.59
N GLN A 66 -7.61 2.29 -2.65
CA GLN A 66 -6.35 2.81 -3.18
C GLN A 66 -6.48 3.23 -4.66
N TYR A 67 -7.19 2.44 -5.47
CA TYR A 67 -7.40 2.74 -6.88
C TYR A 67 -8.37 3.91 -7.05
N LEU A 68 -9.39 4.00 -6.20
CA LEU A 68 -10.32 5.12 -6.19
C LEU A 68 -9.61 6.43 -5.84
N VAL A 69 -8.79 6.44 -4.78
CA VAL A 69 -8.04 7.62 -4.34
C VAL A 69 -7.09 8.10 -5.43
N VAL A 70 -6.29 7.20 -6.03
CA VAL A 70 -5.35 7.61 -7.10
C VAL A 70 -6.12 8.08 -8.34
N GLY A 71 -7.18 7.40 -8.74
CA GLY A 71 -8.02 7.82 -9.87
C GLY A 71 -8.65 9.20 -9.69
N LEU A 72 -9.10 9.52 -8.47
CA LEU A 72 -9.60 10.87 -8.13
C LEU A 72 -8.48 11.93 -8.20
N LYS A 73 -7.26 11.61 -7.75
CA LYS A 73 -6.09 12.51 -7.87
C LYS A 73 -5.76 12.79 -9.34
N VAL A 74 -5.75 11.75 -10.17
CA VAL A 74 -5.54 11.86 -11.62
C VAL A 74 -6.59 12.75 -12.27
N LYS A 75 -7.88 12.54 -11.98
CA LYS A 75 -8.95 13.40 -12.49
C LYS A 75 -8.82 14.85 -12.01
N ASN A 76 -8.36 15.07 -10.78
CA ASN A 76 -8.11 16.42 -10.26
C ASN A 76 -6.99 17.12 -11.04
N LYS A 77 -5.87 16.43 -11.29
CA LYS A 77 -4.76 16.94 -12.11
C LYS A 77 -5.19 17.31 -13.54
N LEU A 78 -6.21 16.64 -14.07
CA LEU A 78 -6.80 16.94 -15.38
C LEU A 78 -7.92 18.00 -15.35
N GLY A 79 -8.25 18.57 -14.18
CA GLY A 79 -9.29 19.59 -14.05
C GLY A 79 -10.73 19.06 -14.20
N LYS A 80 -10.95 17.75 -14.00
CA LYS A 80 -12.24 17.09 -14.22
C LYS A 80 -13.18 17.16 -13.00
N SER A 81 -13.36 18.34 -12.42
CA SER A 81 -14.06 18.52 -11.13
C SER A 81 -15.52 18.01 -11.12
N GLY A 82 -16.23 18.08 -12.24
CA GLY A 82 -17.60 17.54 -12.35
C GLY A 82 -17.68 16.01 -12.25
N GLU A 83 -16.71 15.30 -12.83
CA GLU A 83 -16.61 13.84 -12.72
C GLU A 83 -16.27 13.43 -11.28
N ILE A 84 -15.38 14.17 -10.63
CA ILE A 84 -14.99 13.97 -9.22
C ILE A 84 -16.19 14.12 -8.30
N ALA A 85 -16.97 15.20 -8.43
CA ALA A 85 -18.15 15.41 -7.60
C ALA A 85 -19.17 14.26 -7.75
N THR A 86 -19.40 13.80 -8.98
CA THR A 86 -20.28 12.66 -9.27
C THR A 86 -19.78 11.39 -8.60
N LEU A 87 -18.47 11.15 -8.66
CA LEU A 87 -17.80 10.01 -8.06
C LEU A 87 -17.89 9.99 -6.53
N LEU A 88 -17.66 11.13 -5.89
CA LEU A 88 -17.69 11.26 -4.43
C LEU A 88 -19.11 11.15 -3.88
N ASN A 89 -20.11 11.73 -4.58
CA ASN A 89 -21.52 11.63 -4.19
C ASN A 89 -22.07 10.20 -4.28
N ALA A 90 -21.39 9.31 -5.00
CA ALA A 90 -21.74 7.89 -5.10
C ALA A 90 -21.13 7.03 -3.98
N GLN A 91 -20.27 7.59 -3.12
CA GLN A 91 -19.62 6.85 -2.04
C GLN A 91 -20.46 6.87 -0.76
N GLU A 92 -20.34 5.81 0.03
CA GLU A 92 -20.85 5.80 1.41
C GLU A 92 -20.04 6.76 2.29
N GLU A 93 -20.67 7.24 3.37
CA GLU A 93 -20.09 8.24 4.27
C GLU A 93 -18.73 7.82 4.84
N ALA A 94 -18.58 6.55 5.24
CA ALA A 94 -17.32 6.01 5.76
C ALA A 94 -16.20 6.04 4.72
N ALA A 95 -16.50 5.66 3.46
CA ALA A 95 -15.53 5.72 2.36
C ALA A 95 -15.16 7.17 2.04
N LEU A 96 -16.12 8.11 2.06
CA LEU A 96 -15.87 9.52 1.83
C LEU A 96 -14.92 10.12 2.90
N GLN A 97 -15.16 9.81 4.18
CA GLN A 97 -14.26 10.20 5.27
C GLN A 97 -12.85 9.64 5.05
N GLU A 98 -12.74 8.38 4.62
CA GLU A 98 -11.45 7.76 4.37
C GLU A 98 -10.68 8.40 3.22
N ILE A 99 -11.38 8.68 2.11
CA ILE A 99 -10.86 9.39 0.93
C ILE A 99 -10.35 10.77 1.34
N CYS A 100 -11.18 11.57 2.01
CA CYS A 100 -10.81 12.93 2.41
C CYS A 100 -9.62 12.93 3.39
N ALA A 101 -9.55 11.97 4.31
CA ALA A 101 -8.43 11.81 5.23
C ALA A 101 -7.12 11.30 4.58
N LYS A 102 -7.15 10.75 3.35
CA LYS A 102 -5.94 10.32 2.59
C LYS A 102 -5.35 11.45 1.71
N GLN A 103 -5.47 12.71 2.14
CA GLN A 103 -4.84 13.93 1.56
C GLN A 103 -5.63 14.70 0.47
N PHE A 104 -6.95 14.59 0.38
CA PHE A 104 -7.74 15.50 -0.50
C PHE A 104 -8.15 16.82 0.17
N SER A 105 -7.62 17.10 1.35
CA SER A 105 -8.27 17.99 2.31
C SER A 105 -8.19 19.49 2.02
N PRO A 106 -7.60 19.96 0.91
CA PRO A 106 -8.12 21.20 0.33
C PRO A 106 -8.36 21.20 -1.19
N GLU A 107 -7.90 20.20 -1.95
CA GLU A 107 -8.01 20.22 -3.42
C GLU A 107 -9.40 19.83 -3.94
N LEU A 108 -10.19 19.08 -3.16
CA LEU A 108 -11.53 18.63 -3.56
C LEU A 108 -12.64 19.35 -2.79
N PRO A 109 -13.57 20.06 -3.47
CA PRO A 109 -14.65 20.81 -2.83
C PRO A 109 -15.51 19.97 -1.88
N SER A 110 -15.76 18.70 -2.19
CA SER A 110 -16.57 17.80 -1.36
C SER A 110 -15.88 17.39 -0.05
N CYS A 111 -14.55 17.51 0.05
CA CYS A 111 -13.81 17.24 1.28
C CYS A 111 -13.69 18.47 2.19
N ALA A 112 -13.98 19.68 1.67
CA ALA A 112 -13.83 20.93 2.43
C ALA A 112 -14.77 21.02 3.65
N SER A 113 -15.90 20.31 3.64
CA SER A 113 -16.86 20.26 4.75
C SER A 113 -16.66 19.08 5.71
N THR A 114 -15.66 18.23 5.48
CA THR A 114 -15.37 17.06 6.34
C THR A 114 -14.11 17.35 7.14
N PRO A 115 -14.19 17.76 8.41
CA PRO A 115 -13.01 17.97 9.23
C PRO A 115 -12.27 16.64 9.39
N ALA A 116 -10.94 16.68 9.30
CA ALA A 116 -10.13 15.51 9.64
C ALA A 116 -10.46 15.08 11.08
N PRO A 117 -10.68 13.79 11.35
CA PRO A 117 -10.98 13.34 12.69
C PRO A 117 -9.85 13.73 13.63
N ALA A 118 -10.20 14.38 14.74
CA ALA A 118 -9.25 14.72 15.78
C ALA A 118 -8.71 13.43 16.40
N VAL A 119 -7.40 13.38 16.65
CA VAL A 119 -6.77 12.25 17.34
C VAL A 119 -7.01 12.36 18.85
N GLU A 120 -7.06 11.22 19.53
CA GLU A 120 -7.33 11.19 20.97
C GLU A 120 -6.17 11.72 21.81
N ASN A 121 -4.92 11.57 21.33
CA ASN A 121 -3.72 12.03 22.04
C ASN A 121 -2.80 12.85 21.13
N GLN A 122 -3.02 14.17 21.11
CA GLN A 122 -2.23 15.12 20.31
C GLN A 122 -0.78 15.23 20.77
N GLU A 123 -0.51 15.07 22.07
CA GLU A 123 0.85 15.14 22.61
C GLU A 123 1.69 13.94 22.15
N LEU A 124 1.14 12.72 22.28
CA LEU A 124 1.77 11.50 21.80
C LEU A 124 1.92 11.51 20.27
N GLN A 125 0.91 12.01 19.54
CA GLN A 125 1.04 12.23 18.10
C GLN A 125 2.25 13.12 17.79
N ALA A 126 2.35 14.29 18.42
CA ALA A 126 3.42 15.25 18.15
C ALA A 126 4.80 14.65 18.49
N GLU A 127 4.89 13.85 19.55
CA GLU A 127 6.11 13.11 19.89
C GLU A 127 6.49 12.09 18.81
N LEU A 128 5.58 11.20 18.43
CA LEU A 128 5.82 10.17 17.42
C LEU A 128 6.17 10.78 16.05
N ILE A 129 5.57 11.92 15.70
CA ILE A 129 5.92 12.64 14.47
C ILE A 129 7.35 13.18 14.53
N ARG A 130 7.80 13.76 15.66
CA ARG A 130 9.20 14.19 15.80
C ARG A 130 10.17 13.01 15.69
N MET A 131 9.85 11.89 16.33
CA MET A 131 10.65 10.66 16.23
C MET A 131 10.70 10.12 14.80
N TYR A 132 9.58 10.16 14.08
CA TYR A 132 9.50 9.79 12.66
C TYR A 132 10.38 10.69 11.78
N VAL A 133 10.32 12.01 11.97
CA VAL A 133 11.18 12.94 11.22
C VAL A 133 12.65 12.67 11.53
N ALA A 134 13.01 12.37 12.79
CA ALA A 134 14.37 12.03 13.19
C ALA A 134 14.87 10.75 12.51
N ASP A 135 14.02 9.73 12.50
CA ASP A 135 14.26 8.44 11.87
C ASP A 135 14.59 8.60 10.39
N GLN A 136 13.79 9.38 9.65
CA GLN A 136 14.01 9.60 8.23
C GLN A 136 15.21 10.51 7.94
N ALA A 137 15.43 11.55 8.76
CA ALA A 137 16.58 12.44 8.62
C ALA A 137 17.90 11.68 8.77
N ALA A 138 17.99 10.70 9.68
CA ALA A 138 19.16 9.84 9.85
C ALA A 138 19.50 9.01 8.59
N ARG A 139 18.54 8.85 7.68
CA ARG A 139 18.67 8.11 6.40
C ARG A 139 18.87 9.04 5.21
N GLY A 140 18.99 10.35 5.43
CA GLY A 140 19.08 11.36 4.36
C GLY A 140 17.72 11.70 3.72
N ASN A 141 16.61 11.20 4.26
CA ASN A 141 15.28 11.44 3.76
C ASN A 141 14.63 12.63 4.49
N ILE A 142 14.31 13.70 3.76
CA ILE A 142 13.59 14.86 4.31
C ILE A 142 12.10 14.69 4.00
N VAL A 143 11.30 14.40 5.01
CA VAL A 143 9.83 14.28 4.93
C VAL A 143 9.15 15.65 5.00
N GLN A 144 9.38 16.47 3.97
CA GLN A 144 8.97 17.88 3.94
C GLN A 144 7.48 18.11 4.18
N ASP A 145 6.63 17.26 3.60
CA ASP A 145 5.17 17.31 3.77
C ASP A 145 4.74 17.12 5.23
N ILE A 146 5.40 16.21 5.95
CA ILE A 146 5.18 15.98 7.38
C ILE A 146 5.70 17.16 8.21
N ILE A 147 6.90 17.65 7.91
CA ILE A 147 7.51 18.79 8.61
C ILE A 147 6.60 20.02 8.51
N GLU A 148 6.10 20.34 7.31
CA GLU A 148 5.20 21.47 7.09
C GLU A 148 3.84 21.26 7.77
N LYS A 149 3.24 20.06 7.62
CA LYS A 149 1.93 19.73 8.19
C LYS A 149 1.89 19.88 9.71
N TYR A 150 2.95 19.44 10.39
CA TYR A 150 3.04 19.45 11.85
C TYR A 150 3.91 20.58 12.41
N GLN A 151 4.39 21.49 11.55
CA GLN A 151 5.22 22.64 11.93
C GLN A 151 6.44 22.24 12.78
N ILE A 152 7.12 21.18 12.37
CA ILE A 152 8.31 20.67 13.07
C ILE A 152 9.50 21.58 12.77
N ASP A 153 10.20 22.04 13.80
CA ASP A 153 11.47 22.73 13.63
C ASP A 153 12.57 21.72 13.28
N PRO A 154 13.19 21.77 12.07
CA PRO A 154 14.25 20.83 11.69
C PRO A 154 15.45 20.83 12.65
N ALA A 155 15.73 21.94 13.34
CA ALA A 155 16.80 22.02 14.33
C ALA A 155 16.51 21.13 15.56
N SER A 156 15.22 20.88 15.87
CA SER A 156 14.77 20.07 17.00
C SER A 156 14.93 18.56 16.80
N VAL A 157 15.35 18.13 15.60
CA VAL A 157 15.34 16.72 15.17
C VAL A 157 16.76 16.16 14.96
N THR A 158 17.78 16.87 15.46
CA THR A 158 19.19 16.46 15.33
C THR A 158 19.53 15.32 16.29
N PRO A 159 20.21 14.25 15.82
CA PRO A 159 20.59 13.13 16.68
C PRO A 159 21.53 13.58 17.81
N GLY A 160 21.28 13.08 19.03
CA GLY A 160 22.22 13.21 20.15
C GLY A 160 23.56 12.49 19.88
N VAL A 161 24.63 12.94 20.54
CA VAL A 161 25.98 12.35 20.37
C VAL A 161 26.07 11.01 21.11
N GLY A 162 26.41 9.93 20.40
CA GLY A 162 26.87 8.66 20.99
C GLY A 162 25.87 7.49 21.04
N VAL A 163 24.60 7.70 20.66
CA VAL A 163 23.57 6.63 20.52
C VAL A 163 22.94 6.77 19.14
N THR A 164 22.73 5.66 18.43
CA THR A 164 22.07 5.72 17.10
C THR A 164 20.61 6.17 17.25
N VAL A 165 20.07 6.86 16.25
CA VAL A 165 18.65 7.25 16.24
C VAL A 165 17.74 6.03 16.37
N ASP A 166 18.14 4.91 15.78
CA ASP A 166 17.37 3.66 15.81
C ASP A 166 17.30 3.07 17.24
N GLU A 167 18.40 3.11 18.01
CA GLU A 167 18.39 2.70 19.42
C GLU A 167 17.54 3.65 20.29
N GLN A 168 17.66 4.96 20.10
CA GLN A 168 16.85 5.95 20.83
C GLN A 168 15.36 5.75 20.56
N ASN A 169 14.98 5.64 19.28
CA ASN A 169 13.59 5.46 18.86
C ASN A 169 13.03 4.13 19.38
N ARG A 170 13.79 3.04 19.27
CA ARG A 170 13.39 1.73 19.79
C ARG A 170 13.12 1.76 21.29
N ASN A 171 14.04 2.32 22.07
CA ASN A 171 13.89 2.41 23.52
C ASN A 171 12.68 3.29 23.89
N ARG A 172 12.48 4.40 23.19
CA ARG A 172 11.33 5.25 23.43
C ARG A 172 10.01 4.58 23.02
N LEU A 173 9.97 3.83 21.93
CA LEU A 173 8.79 3.05 21.54
C LEU A 173 8.44 1.98 22.58
N LYS A 174 9.43 1.31 23.19
CA LYS A 174 9.20 0.36 24.29
C LYS A 174 8.46 1.04 25.45
N GLU A 175 8.89 2.23 25.84
CA GLU A 175 8.23 3.01 26.90
C GLU A 175 6.81 3.42 26.50
N ILE A 176 6.63 3.93 25.28
CA ILE A 176 5.31 4.32 24.74
C ILE A 176 4.37 3.12 24.75
N PHE A 177 4.82 1.94 24.31
CA PHE A 177 3.99 0.73 24.27
C PHE A 177 3.62 0.22 25.66
N GLN A 178 4.51 0.39 26.65
CA GLN A 178 4.18 0.07 28.05
C GLN A 178 3.14 1.02 28.63
N GLN A 179 3.18 2.30 28.26
CA GLN A 179 2.30 3.33 28.82
C GLN A 179 0.93 3.39 28.14
N HIS A 180 0.89 3.21 26.81
CA HIS A 180 -0.29 3.45 25.98
C HIS A 180 -0.80 2.21 25.24
N GLY A 181 -0.08 1.08 25.33
CA GLY A 181 -0.27 -0.04 24.41
C GLY A 181 0.26 0.26 23.01
N PHE A 182 0.04 -0.65 22.07
CA PHE A 182 0.40 -0.41 20.67
C PHE A 182 -0.50 0.70 20.09
N PRO A 183 0.04 1.81 19.58
CA PRO A 183 -0.77 2.92 19.09
C PRO A 183 -1.70 2.53 17.93
N THR A 184 -2.77 3.30 17.76
CA THR A 184 -3.74 3.14 16.65
C THR A 184 -3.89 4.44 15.87
N LYS A 185 -4.48 4.41 14.68
CA LYS A 185 -4.78 5.65 13.91
C LYS A 185 -5.72 6.57 14.68
N GLN A 186 -6.64 6.03 15.47
CA GLN A 186 -7.55 6.84 16.28
C GLN A 186 -6.78 7.58 17.40
N LEU A 187 -5.82 6.91 18.02
CA LEU A 187 -5.03 7.49 19.11
C LEU A 187 -4.08 8.59 18.62
N VAL A 188 -3.32 8.32 17.55
CA VAL A 188 -2.18 9.18 17.15
C VAL A 188 -2.22 9.64 15.69
N GLY A 189 -3.17 9.15 14.89
CA GLY A 189 -3.29 9.50 13.47
C GLY A 189 -2.40 8.65 12.57
N ARG A 190 -2.68 8.72 11.26
CA ARG A 190 -2.02 7.89 10.23
C ARG A 190 -0.53 8.16 10.08
N ASP A 191 -0.14 9.44 10.07
CA ASP A 191 1.27 9.80 9.85
C ASP A 191 2.15 9.34 11.01
N ALA A 192 1.63 9.42 12.25
CA ALA A 192 2.33 8.89 13.41
C ALA A 192 2.40 7.37 13.38
N MET A 193 1.34 6.68 12.93
CA MET A 193 1.36 5.21 12.73
C MET A 193 2.38 4.77 11.68
N GLN A 194 2.55 5.55 10.60
CA GLN A 194 3.60 5.32 9.61
C GLN A 194 4.99 5.45 10.25
N GLY A 195 5.19 6.47 11.08
CA GLY A 195 6.41 6.65 11.87
C GLY A 195 6.71 5.48 12.79
N VAL A 196 5.70 5.03 13.56
CA VAL A 196 5.80 3.85 14.44
C VAL A 196 6.25 2.63 13.65
N PHE A 197 5.64 2.37 12.49
CA PHE A 197 6.02 1.24 11.64
C PHE A 197 7.48 1.31 11.19
N LEU A 198 7.92 2.46 10.67
CA LEU A 198 9.29 2.62 10.17
C LEU A 198 10.33 2.44 11.29
N MET A 199 10.10 3.02 12.47
CA MET A 199 10.98 2.84 13.62
C MET A 199 11.06 1.38 14.10
N ILE A 200 9.96 0.61 14.02
CA ILE A 200 9.98 -0.85 14.26
C ILE A 200 10.81 -1.55 13.18
N GLN A 201 10.59 -1.22 11.91
CA GLN A 201 11.32 -1.82 10.79
C GLN A 201 12.83 -1.57 10.89
N HIS A 202 13.26 -0.43 11.43
CA HIS A 202 14.65 -0.05 11.61
C HIS A 202 15.31 -0.58 12.87
N SER A 203 14.59 -1.32 13.70
CA SER A 203 15.10 -1.85 14.97
C SER A 203 15.91 -3.16 14.80
N ASP A 204 16.77 -3.24 13.77
CA ASP A 204 17.49 -4.47 13.40
C ASP A 204 18.48 -4.98 14.45
N GLU A 205 18.99 -4.08 15.29
CA GLU A 205 19.93 -4.40 16.37
C GLU A 205 19.26 -5.18 17.53
N ASP A 206 17.93 -5.13 17.64
CA ASP A 206 17.15 -5.86 18.64
C ASP A 206 16.14 -6.78 17.95
N LYS A 207 16.68 -7.86 17.39
CA LYS A 207 15.92 -8.83 16.59
C LYS A 207 14.75 -9.44 17.35
N GLU A 208 14.94 -9.72 18.64
CA GLU A 208 13.88 -10.30 19.49
C GLU A 208 12.71 -9.33 19.65
N TRP A 209 13.00 -8.05 19.94
CA TRP A 209 11.95 -7.05 20.05
C TRP A 209 11.26 -6.77 18.71
N GLN A 210 12.03 -6.63 17.61
CA GLN A 210 11.49 -6.44 16.26
C GLN A 210 10.57 -7.60 15.87
N GLN A 211 10.98 -8.84 16.11
CA GLN A 211 10.18 -10.03 15.83
C GLN A 211 8.90 -10.08 16.69
N ALA A 212 8.98 -9.68 17.96
CA ALA A 212 7.81 -9.59 18.84
C ALA A 212 6.78 -8.55 18.35
N GLN A 213 7.17 -7.57 17.52
CA GLN A 213 6.23 -6.59 16.98
C GLN A 213 5.41 -7.11 15.80
N LEU A 214 5.76 -8.26 15.22
CA LEU A 214 5.07 -8.79 14.04
C LEU A 214 3.57 -9.04 14.30
N SER A 215 3.20 -9.54 15.49
CA SER A 215 1.80 -9.72 15.88
C SER A 215 1.04 -8.41 16.08
N ASN A 216 1.75 -7.37 16.55
CA ASN A 216 1.17 -6.03 16.70
C ASN A 216 0.90 -5.41 15.32
N VAL A 217 1.87 -5.50 14.40
CA VAL A 217 1.72 -5.03 13.02
C VAL A 217 0.62 -5.81 12.30
N GLU A 218 0.56 -7.14 12.44
CA GLU A 218 -0.52 -7.95 11.85
C GLU A 218 -1.90 -7.53 12.37
N SER A 219 -2.03 -7.27 13.68
CA SER A 219 -3.28 -6.81 14.29
C SER A 219 -3.64 -5.40 13.82
N ALA A 220 -2.65 -4.50 13.71
CA ALA A 220 -2.85 -3.17 13.16
C ALA A 220 -3.32 -3.22 11.71
N VAL A 221 -2.80 -4.13 10.88
CA VAL A 221 -3.29 -4.34 9.51
C VAL A 221 -4.74 -4.81 9.50
N LYS A 222 -5.11 -5.78 10.34
CA LYS A 222 -6.50 -6.28 10.45
C LYS A 222 -7.47 -5.19 10.89
N ASN A 223 -7.03 -4.27 11.74
CA ASN A 223 -7.81 -3.12 12.21
C ASN A 223 -7.77 -1.93 11.22
N GLY A 224 -7.00 -2.05 10.12
CA GLY A 224 -6.76 -1.00 9.14
C GLY A 224 -5.83 0.11 9.63
N ASP A 225 -5.23 0.00 10.80
CA ASP A 225 -4.28 0.96 11.38
C ASP A 225 -2.95 1.03 10.63
N MET A 226 -2.59 -0.03 9.91
CA MET A 226 -1.48 -0.11 8.97
C MET A 226 -1.96 -0.79 7.68
N ASP A 227 -1.22 -0.65 6.59
CA ASP A 227 -1.48 -1.40 5.37
C ASP A 227 -0.79 -2.76 5.37
N GLY A 228 -1.28 -3.68 4.55
CA GLY A 228 -0.69 -5.01 4.43
C GLY A 228 0.77 -4.99 3.98
N GLN A 229 1.17 -3.98 3.21
CA GLN A 229 2.55 -3.76 2.81
C GLN A 229 3.47 -3.63 4.05
N SER A 230 3.05 -2.92 5.08
CA SER A 230 3.80 -2.78 6.33
C SER A 230 4.15 -4.15 6.95
N PHE A 231 3.17 -5.06 7.02
CA PHE A 231 3.41 -6.43 7.49
C PHE A 231 4.41 -7.19 6.59
N ALA A 232 4.21 -7.14 5.27
CA ALA A 232 5.09 -7.82 4.31
C ALA A 232 6.55 -7.37 4.42
N TYR A 233 6.80 -6.06 4.56
CA TYR A 233 8.14 -5.50 4.74
C TYR A 233 8.80 -5.96 6.03
N LEU A 234 8.09 -5.89 7.16
CA LEU A 234 8.64 -6.32 8.43
C LEU A 234 8.91 -7.84 8.44
N TYR A 235 7.97 -8.64 7.92
CA TYR A 235 8.11 -10.09 7.83
C TYR A 235 9.36 -10.49 7.04
N ASP A 236 9.48 -9.98 5.81
CA ASP A 236 10.60 -10.31 4.94
C ASP A 236 11.93 -9.80 5.52
N ARG A 237 11.96 -8.61 6.14
CA ARG A 237 13.17 -8.08 6.79
C ARG A 237 13.64 -8.98 7.92
N ILE A 238 12.74 -9.43 8.80
CA ILE A 238 13.04 -10.39 9.87
C ILE A 238 13.60 -11.68 9.28
N LYS A 239 12.96 -12.25 8.25
CA LYS A 239 13.42 -13.48 7.59
C LYS A 239 14.83 -13.33 7.02
N MET A 240 15.07 -12.26 6.27
CA MET A 240 16.37 -12.00 5.66
C MET A 240 17.46 -11.78 6.72
N ASN A 241 17.17 -11.03 7.80
CA ASN A 241 18.09 -10.82 8.92
C ASN A 241 18.42 -12.10 9.70
N ASN A 242 17.59 -13.13 9.58
CA ASN A 242 17.80 -14.47 10.14
C ASN A 242 18.40 -15.46 9.15
N GLY A 243 18.74 -15.02 7.92
CA GLY A 243 19.29 -15.88 6.87
C GLY A 243 18.27 -16.83 6.23
N GLU A 244 16.98 -16.58 6.45
CA GLU A 244 15.87 -17.33 5.89
C GLU A 244 15.41 -16.70 4.55
N ASN A 245 14.63 -17.47 3.79
CA ASN A 245 13.99 -16.94 2.58
C ASN A 245 12.84 -16.00 2.95
N GLN A 246 12.69 -14.92 2.20
CA GLN A 246 11.55 -14.01 2.32
C GLN A 246 10.29 -14.58 1.64
N LEU A 247 9.13 -14.01 1.90
CA LEU A 247 7.85 -14.51 1.38
C LEU A 247 7.16 -13.55 0.41
N TYR A 248 7.29 -12.24 0.62
CA TYR A 248 6.57 -11.21 -0.14
C TYR A 248 7.46 -10.45 -1.15
N GLY A 249 8.76 -10.72 -1.18
CA GLY A 249 9.67 -10.17 -2.18
C GLY A 249 9.92 -8.66 -2.00
N THR A 250 10.00 -8.20 -0.75
CA THR A 250 10.31 -6.79 -0.43
C THR A 250 11.81 -6.48 -0.40
N GLN A 251 12.66 -7.51 -0.30
CA GLN A 251 14.12 -7.38 -0.16
C GLN A 251 14.83 -7.81 -1.46
N PHE A 252 15.89 -7.10 -1.82
CA PHE A 252 16.69 -7.37 -3.02
C PHE A 252 18.12 -7.74 -2.63
N SER A 253 18.69 -8.74 -3.31
CA SER A 253 20.11 -9.09 -3.13
C SER A 253 21.03 -8.17 -3.93
N LYS A 254 20.49 -7.51 -4.96
CA LYS A 254 21.21 -6.57 -5.80
C LYS A 254 20.27 -5.55 -6.40
N VAL A 255 20.65 -4.29 -6.32
CA VAL A 255 20.02 -3.17 -7.03
C VAL A 255 21.14 -2.38 -7.70
N ASP A 256 21.06 -2.28 -9.03
CA ASP A 256 22.02 -1.57 -9.86
C ASP A 256 21.26 -0.65 -10.83
N PRO A 257 21.07 0.63 -10.46
CA PRO A 257 20.36 1.60 -11.29
C PRO A 257 21.06 1.85 -12.63
N VAL A 258 22.40 1.83 -12.65
CA VAL A 258 23.21 2.10 -13.85
C VAL A 258 22.96 1.04 -14.92
N ASN A 259 22.98 -0.24 -14.52
CA ASN A 259 22.73 -1.36 -15.41
C ASN A 259 21.26 -1.82 -15.42
N LYS A 260 20.35 -1.05 -14.79
CA LYS A 260 18.91 -1.35 -14.67
C LYS A 260 18.63 -2.77 -14.20
N THR A 261 19.44 -3.28 -13.27
CA THR A 261 19.35 -4.65 -12.79
C THR A 261 18.83 -4.67 -11.35
N VAL A 262 17.78 -5.45 -11.11
CA VAL A 262 17.23 -5.72 -9.77
C VAL A 262 17.06 -7.22 -9.60
N GLU A 263 17.72 -7.78 -8.60
CA GLU A 263 17.64 -9.20 -8.26
C GLU A 263 16.96 -9.36 -6.90
N LEU A 264 15.87 -10.12 -6.87
CA LEU A 264 15.21 -10.48 -5.62
C LEU A 264 16.14 -11.31 -4.77
N ALA A 265 16.20 -11.01 -3.48
CA ALA A 265 16.79 -11.94 -2.52
C ALA A 265 16.00 -13.25 -2.50
N LYS A 266 16.60 -14.32 -1.96
CA LYS A 266 15.99 -15.66 -1.95
C LYS A 266 14.56 -15.61 -1.40
N THR A 267 13.60 -15.99 -2.23
CA THR A 267 12.17 -15.86 -1.98
C THR A 267 11.51 -17.22 -2.12
N ASP A 268 10.69 -17.61 -1.15
CA ASP A 268 9.92 -18.84 -1.21
C ASP A 268 8.79 -18.73 -2.24
N ASP A 269 8.58 -19.80 -3.01
CA ASP A 269 7.47 -19.95 -3.97
C ASP A 269 7.26 -18.69 -4.83
N VAL A 270 8.26 -18.39 -5.67
CA VAL A 270 8.27 -17.23 -6.57
C VAL A 270 7.11 -17.28 -7.57
N GLU A 271 6.68 -18.47 -7.98
CA GLU A 271 5.57 -18.67 -8.92
C GLU A 271 4.25 -18.10 -8.39
N ASN A 272 3.99 -18.23 -7.08
CA ASN A 272 2.80 -17.68 -6.43
C ASN A 272 3.04 -16.34 -5.70
N LEU A 273 4.18 -15.68 -5.93
CA LEU A 273 4.53 -14.43 -5.26
C LEU A 273 3.50 -13.34 -5.48
N ASP A 274 3.12 -13.10 -6.74
CA ASP A 274 2.15 -12.05 -7.08
C ASP A 274 0.75 -12.34 -6.55
N LYS A 275 0.39 -13.62 -6.37
CA LYS A 275 -0.85 -14.01 -5.70
C LYS A 275 -0.85 -13.52 -4.24
N ARG A 276 0.23 -13.79 -3.49
CA ARG A 276 0.38 -13.32 -2.10
C ARG A 276 0.41 -11.80 -2.00
N ARG A 277 1.14 -11.14 -2.91
CA ARG A 277 1.21 -9.68 -2.97
C ARG A 277 -0.16 -9.06 -3.24
N ARG A 278 -0.96 -9.63 -4.15
CA ARG A 278 -2.34 -9.21 -4.37
C ARG A 278 -3.22 -9.37 -3.13
N GLU A 279 -3.16 -10.52 -2.46
CA GLU A 279 -3.96 -10.81 -1.27
C GLU A 279 -3.69 -9.83 -0.12
N ILE A 280 -2.49 -9.26 -0.06
CA ILE A 280 -2.10 -8.26 0.95
C ILE A 280 -2.14 -6.81 0.43
N GLY A 281 -2.70 -6.59 -0.76
CA GLY A 281 -2.90 -5.25 -1.33
C GLY A 281 -1.64 -4.60 -1.91
N MET A 282 -0.58 -5.35 -2.19
CA MET A 282 0.68 -4.85 -2.76
C MET A 282 0.66 -4.87 -4.30
N MET A 283 1.57 -4.09 -4.90
CA MET A 283 1.80 -4.07 -6.33
C MET A 283 2.46 -5.35 -6.86
N PRO A 284 2.29 -5.69 -8.15
CA PRO A 284 3.04 -6.78 -8.77
C PRO A 284 4.55 -6.63 -8.61
N ILE A 285 5.26 -7.74 -8.44
CA ILE A 285 6.69 -7.72 -8.16
C ILE A 285 7.52 -7.07 -9.27
N GLU A 286 7.13 -7.28 -10.52
CA GLU A 286 7.82 -6.66 -11.66
C GLU A 286 7.64 -5.14 -11.72
N MET A 287 6.49 -4.63 -11.26
CA MET A 287 6.31 -3.19 -11.08
C MET A 287 7.18 -2.67 -9.94
N TYR A 288 7.21 -3.39 -8.81
CA TYR A 288 8.04 -3.00 -7.67
C TYR A 288 9.53 -2.91 -8.03
N LYS A 289 10.05 -3.89 -8.78
CA LYS A 289 11.42 -3.85 -9.32
C LYS A 289 11.69 -2.61 -10.18
N ARG A 290 10.72 -2.16 -10.98
CA ARG A 290 10.87 -0.94 -11.79
C ARG A 290 10.91 0.32 -10.93
N LEU A 291 10.05 0.43 -9.91
CA LEU A 291 10.05 1.59 -9.00
C LEU A 291 11.36 1.70 -8.22
N VAL A 292 11.89 0.58 -7.73
CA VAL A 292 13.18 0.57 -7.01
C VAL A 292 14.35 1.04 -7.87
N LEU A 293 14.26 0.93 -9.20
CA LEU A 293 15.26 1.50 -10.12
C LEU A 293 15.08 3.00 -10.37
N GLN A 294 13.90 3.56 -10.10
CA GLN A 294 13.57 4.97 -10.32
C GLN A 294 13.86 5.81 -9.07
N ASP A 295 13.74 5.22 -7.88
CA ASP A 295 13.92 5.88 -6.58
C ASP A 295 15.40 6.01 -6.13
N LEU A 296 16.37 5.70 -6.99
CA LEU A 296 17.82 5.72 -6.74
C LEU A 296 18.58 6.51 -7.80
#